data_AF-A0A9W8QGT3-F1
#
_entry.id   AF-A0A9W8QGT3-F1
#
_cell.length_a   1.000
_cell.length_b   1.000
_cell.length_c   1.000
_cell.angle_alpha   90.00
_cell.angle_beta   90.00
_cell.angle_gamma   90.00
#
_symmetry.space_group_name_H-M   'P 1'
#
loop_
_entity.id
_entity.type
_entity.pdbx_description
1 polymer ?
#
loop_
_entity_poly.entity_id
_entity_poly.type
_entity_poly.pdbx_seq_one_letter_code
_entity_poly.pdbx_strand_id
1 'polypeptide(L)'
;MGDHGYGAPSGGLRSTVEDLAKFYGAFLQGINNQFEDGAPSSGTSTLKQLPQVTSAKIAIDQPSKHESSYAFGPSARWHAPRWQRNDFVSLAEKAVTKNLEWHSSVVEDLKKHQKSGTLPKPFEQYVGTYWDQQQIFKIEVVHDSGTLYWLIQGLDNEKFPLEHYHDDVFTWLRPRNELSRRGRWAGWDQEAIFWIVHFGVDDDERIDRLTWAHDSGVPAVTFTKI
;
A
#
# COMPACT_ATOMS: atom_id res chain seq x y z
N MET A 1 -0.26 18.65 -9.65
CA MET A 1 0.87 17.88 -10.24
C MET A 1 1.78 18.87 -10.96
N GLY A 2 3.03 19.00 -10.51
CA GLY A 2 4.04 19.91 -11.06
C GLY A 2 5.40 19.24 -11.07
N ASP A 3 6.31 19.74 -11.91
CA ASP A 3 7.56 19.12 -12.38
C ASP A 3 8.66 18.83 -11.31
N HIS A 4 8.30 18.75 -10.04
CA HIS A 4 9.20 18.48 -8.92
C HIS A 4 8.68 17.39 -7.94
N GLY A 5 7.75 16.54 -8.37
CA GLY A 5 7.26 15.40 -7.58
C GLY A 5 8.18 14.18 -7.66
N TYR A 6 8.56 13.62 -6.52
CA TYR A 6 9.35 12.38 -6.43
C TYR A 6 8.43 11.16 -6.38
N GLY A 7 8.56 10.26 -7.35
CA GLY A 7 7.91 8.94 -7.32
C GLY A 7 8.71 7.96 -6.47
N ALA A 8 8.02 7.30 -5.53
CA ALA A 8 8.48 6.06 -4.92
C ALA A 8 8.32 4.89 -5.95
N PRO A 9 8.66 3.62 -5.65
CA PRO A 9 8.95 2.57 -6.63
C PRO A 9 7.80 2.14 -7.58
N SER A 10 6.66 2.83 -7.61
CA SER A 10 5.66 2.76 -8.70
C SER A 10 5.96 3.71 -9.88
N GLY A 11 6.87 4.68 -9.72
CA GLY A 11 7.30 5.60 -10.78
C GLY A 11 8.42 5.01 -11.62
N GLY A 12 8.09 4.46 -12.79
CA GLY A 12 9.05 3.82 -13.71
C GLY A 12 10.27 4.68 -14.05
N LEU A 13 11.43 4.03 -14.25
CA LEU A 13 12.62 4.67 -14.82
C LEU A 13 12.30 5.19 -16.23
N ARG A 14 12.65 6.44 -16.53
CA ARG A 14 12.76 6.90 -17.91
C ARG A 14 14.10 6.41 -18.47
N SER A 15 14.06 5.41 -19.35
CA SER A 15 15.17 5.00 -20.22
C SER A 15 14.76 5.12 -21.69
N THR A 16 15.70 5.03 -22.62
CA THR A 16 15.37 4.86 -24.04
C THR A 16 14.87 3.44 -24.31
N VAL A 17 14.20 3.23 -25.46
CA VAL A 17 13.77 1.89 -25.91
C VAL A 17 14.97 0.97 -26.13
N GLU A 18 16.10 1.52 -26.56
CA GLU A 18 17.34 0.77 -26.78
C GLU A 18 17.93 0.26 -25.46
N ASP A 19 17.96 1.10 -24.43
CA ASP A 19 18.44 0.71 -23.10
C ASP A 19 17.50 -0.30 -22.43
N LEU A 20 16.20 -0.15 -22.67
CA LEU A 20 15.19 -1.11 -22.21
C LEU A 20 15.41 -2.48 -22.87
N ALA A 21 15.68 -2.53 -24.17
CA ALA A 21 15.94 -3.78 -24.89
C ALA A 21 17.24 -4.47 -24.41
N LYS A 22 18.31 -3.70 -24.19
CA LYS A 22 19.57 -4.23 -23.64
C LYS A 22 19.39 -4.81 -22.24
N PHE A 23 18.63 -4.11 -21.41
CA PHE A 23 18.32 -4.55 -20.06
C PHE A 23 17.46 -5.82 -20.04
N TYR A 24 16.36 -5.84 -20.79
CA TYR A 24 15.49 -7.01 -20.89
C TYR A 24 16.23 -8.22 -21.47
N GLY A 25 17.14 -8.01 -22.44
CA GLY A 25 17.99 -9.07 -22.97
C GLY A 25 18.86 -9.72 -21.89
N ALA A 26 19.59 -8.91 -21.11
CA ALA A 26 20.43 -9.41 -20.02
C ALA A 26 19.61 -10.04 -18.87
N PHE A 27 18.43 -9.48 -18.58
CA PHE A 27 17.53 -9.97 -17.53
C PHE A 27 16.92 -11.32 -17.89
N LEU A 28 16.38 -11.47 -19.10
CA LEU A 28 15.80 -12.73 -19.59
C LEU A 28 16.86 -13.83 -19.70
N GLN A 29 18.07 -13.49 -20.17
CA GLN A 29 19.19 -14.44 -20.22
C GLN A 29 19.57 -14.93 -18.82
N GLY A 30 19.66 -14.01 -17.84
CA GLY A 30 19.96 -14.37 -16.45
C GLY A 30 18.89 -15.26 -15.82
N ILE A 31 17.61 -14.95 -16.04
CA ILE A 31 16.47 -15.72 -15.52
C ILE A 31 16.43 -17.12 -16.15
N ASN A 32 16.62 -17.23 -17.46
CA ASN A 32 16.60 -18.52 -18.13
C ASN A 32 17.67 -19.45 -17.57
N ASN A 33 18.91 -18.98 -17.44
CA ASN A 33 20.00 -19.75 -16.84
C ASN A 33 19.67 -20.20 -15.40
N GLN A 34 19.03 -19.35 -14.60
CA GLN A 34 18.70 -19.68 -13.19
C GLN A 34 17.65 -20.79 -13.09
N PHE A 35 16.63 -20.78 -13.94
CA PHE A 35 15.49 -21.71 -13.87
C PHE A 35 15.69 -22.97 -14.72
N GLU A 36 16.56 -22.95 -15.73
CA GLU A 36 16.86 -24.12 -16.59
C GLU A 36 18.02 -24.96 -16.02
N ASP A 37 19.06 -24.32 -15.47
CA ASP A 37 20.29 -25.03 -15.04
C ASP A 37 20.36 -25.25 -13.51
N GLY A 38 19.43 -24.67 -12.73
CA GLY A 38 19.40 -24.79 -11.26
C GLY A 38 20.62 -24.20 -10.54
N ALA A 39 21.54 -23.54 -11.27
CA ALA A 39 22.76 -22.97 -10.71
C ALA A 39 22.57 -21.49 -10.33
N PRO A 40 23.05 -21.03 -9.17
CA PRO A 40 23.09 -19.61 -8.84
C PRO A 40 24.03 -18.94 -9.82
N SER A 41 23.47 -18.16 -10.75
CA SER A 41 24.12 -17.40 -11.82
C SER A 41 25.62 -17.69 -11.92
N SER A 42 26.01 -18.68 -12.74
CA SER A 42 27.40 -18.79 -13.20
C SER A 42 27.88 -17.37 -13.54
N GLY A 43 29.09 -16.98 -13.14
CA GLY A 43 29.58 -15.58 -13.12
C GLY A 43 29.62 -14.81 -14.45
N THR A 44 28.83 -15.22 -15.44
CA THR A 44 28.57 -14.61 -16.74
C THR A 44 27.41 -13.60 -16.72
N SER A 45 26.52 -13.63 -15.72
CA SER A 45 25.43 -12.63 -15.62
C SER A 45 25.98 -11.27 -15.15
N THR A 46 25.72 -10.22 -15.92
CA THR A 46 26.05 -8.83 -15.56
C THR A 46 25.21 -8.33 -14.37
N LEU A 47 24.11 -9.02 -14.08
CA LEU A 47 23.18 -8.72 -12.99
C LEU A 47 23.53 -9.55 -11.75
N LYS A 48 23.80 -8.85 -10.64
CA LYS A 48 24.14 -9.47 -9.34
C LYS A 48 22.88 -9.77 -8.54
N GLN A 49 22.93 -10.83 -7.73
CA GLN A 49 21.84 -11.23 -6.83
C GLN A 49 20.50 -11.49 -7.55
N LEU A 50 20.58 -12.00 -8.79
CA LEU A 50 19.40 -12.32 -9.58
C LEU A 50 18.38 -13.21 -8.83
N PRO A 51 18.80 -14.24 -8.07
CA PRO A 51 17.88 -15.06 -7.29
C PRO A 51 17.04 -14.26 -6.29
N GLN A 52 17.64 -13.26 -5.63
CA GLN A 52 16.97 -12.38 -4.68
C GLN A 52 16.09 -11.33 -5.37
N VAL A 53 16.44 -10.95 -6.60
CA VAL A 53 15.65 -10.01 -7.42
C VAL A 53 14.40 -10.70 -7.99
N THR A 54 14.51 -11.98 -8.34
CA THR A 54 13.41 -12.78 -8.92
C THR A 54 12.57 -13.52 -7.88
N SER A 55 13.04 -13.64 -6.65
CA SER A 55 12.29 -14.31 -5.59
C SER A 55 11.03 -13.52 -5.22
N ALA A 56 9.90 -14.21 -5.08
CA ALA A 56 8.70 -13.63 -4.49
C ALA A 56 9.01 -13.05 -3.10
N LYS A 57 8.66 -11.79 -2.87
CA LYS A 57 8.70 -11.20 -1.51
C LYS A 57 7.45 -11.51 -0.68
N ILE A 58 6.42 -12.06 -1.31
CA ILE A 58 5.23 -12.62 -0.68
C ILE A 58 5.32 -14.14 -0.87
N ALA A 59 5.11 -14.92 0.20
CA ALA A 59 5.16 -16.39 0.13
C ALA A 59 3.99 -16.91 -0.71
N ILE A 60 4.22 -17.02 -2.01
CA ILE A 60 3.42 -17.77 -2.97
C ILE A 60 4.29 -18.93 -3.41
N ASP A 61 3.75 -20.15 -3.39
CA ASP A 61 4.42 -21.31 -3.96
C ASP A 61 4.62 -21.05 -5.47
N GLN A 62 5.87 -20.85 -5.91
CA GLN A 62 6.21 -20.39 -7.27
C GLN A 62 6.75 -21.55 -8.11
N PRO A 63 5.91 -22.30 -8.85
CA PRO A 63 6.36 -23.39 -9.70
C PRO A 63 6.94 -22.92 -11.04
N SER A 64 6.79 -21.65 -11.45
CA SER A 64 7.20 -21.21 -12.80
C SER A 64 7.59 -19.73 -12.94
N LYS A 65 8.32 -19.42 -14.03
CA LYS A 65 8.77 -18.06 -14.43
C LYS A 65 7.62 -17.05 -14.66
N HIS A 66 6.39 -17.51 -14.83
CA HIS A 66 5.25 -16.66 -15.21
C HIS A 66 4.49 -16.06 -14.01
N GLU A 67 4.87 -16.41 -12.78
CA GLU A 67 4.15 -16.05 -11.56
C GLU A 67 4.99 -15.17 -10.62
N SER A 68 5.70 -14.19 -11.17
CA SER A 68 6.40 -13.16 -10.37
C SER A 68 5.47 -12.00 -10.00
N SER A 69 5.28 -11.78 -8.70
CA SER A 69 4.46 -10.72 -8.13
C SER A 69 4.92 -9.31 -8.52
N TYR A 70 3.97 -8.42 -8.81
CA TYR A 70 4.15 -6.98 -9.01
C TYR A 70 4.84 -6.31 -7.81
N ALA A 71 6.02 -5.69 -8.00
CA ALA A 71 6.52 -4.54 -7.20
C ALA A 71 8.00 -4.12 -7.41
N PHE A 72 8.86 -4.81 -8.18
CA PHE A 72 10.26 -4.36 -8.31
C PHE A 72 10.87 -4.53 -9.71
N GLY A 73 11.29 -3.41 -10.31
CA GLY A 73 12.19 -3.38 -11.47
C GLY A 73 13.66 -3.31 -11.03
N PRO A 74 14.60 -4.00 -11.71
CA PRO A 74 16.02 -3.97 -11.33
C PRO A 74 16.69 -2.59 -11.50
N SER A 75 17.53 -2.18 -10.55
CA SER A 75 18.40 -1.01 -10.65
C SER A 75 19.73 -1.36 -11.33
N ALA A 76 19.81 -1.20 -12.66
CA ALA A 76 21.06 -1.37 -13.39
C ALA A 76 21.96 -0.12 -13.27
N ARG A 77 23.20 -0.32 -12.83
CA ARG A 77 24.24 0.73 -12.74
C ARG A 77 24.87 0.95 -14.12
N TRP A 78 24.46 2.01 -14.82
CA TRP A 78 25.14 2.49 -16.03
C TRP A 78 26.22 3.53 -15.70
N HIS A 79 27.34 3.51 -16.42
CA HIS A 79 28.46 4.44 -16.25
C HIS A 79 28.12 5.84 -16.80
N ALA A 80 27.31 6.60 -16.09
CA ALA A 80 27.23 8.06 -16.30
C ALA A 80 28.53 8.73 -15.78
N PRO A 81 28.95 9.88 -16.33
CA PRO A 81 30.03 10.68 -15.74
C PRO A 81 29.72 11.04 -14.28
N ARG A 82 30.73 11.17 -13.42
CA ARG A 82 30.56 11.33 -11.96
C ARG A 82 29.65 12.51 -11.58
N TRP A 83 29.61 13.56 -12.40
CA TRP A 83 28.78 14.77 -12.22
C TRP A 83 27.32 14.61 -12.66
N GLN A 84 26.95 13.48 -13.27
CA GLN A 84 25.60 13.18 -13.76
C GLN A 84 24.99 11.98 -13.04
N ARG A 85 25.69 11.41 -12.05
CA ARG A 85 25.19 10.30 -11.23
C ARG A 85 24.34 10.84 -10.10
N ASN A 86 23.13 10.32 -9.98
CA ASN A 86 22.33 10.50 -8.78
C ASN A 86 23.06 9.91 -7.58
N ASP A 87 23.10 10.64 -6.48
CA ASP A 87 23.57 10.12 -5.20
C ASP A 87 22.48 9.26 -4.57
N PHE A 88 22.44 8.00 -4.99
CA PHE A 88 21.46 7.04 -4.50
C PHE A 88 21.60 6.75 -3.00
N VAL A 89 22.79 6.96 -2.41
CA VAL A 89 22.98 6.76 -0.97
C VAL A 89 22.29 7.90 -0.21
N SER A 90 22.58 9.15 -0.57
CA SER A 90 21.90 10.30 0.04
C SER A 90 20.38 10.27 -0.17
N LEU A 91 19.93 9.85 -1.36
CA LEU A 91 18.49 9.69 -1.64
C LEU A 91 17.86 8.57 -0.80
N ALA A 92 18.56 7.45 -0.61
CA ALA A 92 18.08 6.37 0.26
C ALA A 92 18.00 6.82 1.72
N GLU A 93 19.00 7.56 2.21
CA GLU A 93 18.99 8.13 3.56
C GLU A 93 17.80 9.08 3.77
N LYS A 94 17.56 9.99 2.81
CA LYS A 94 16.39 10.89 2.85
C LYS A 94 15.07 10.11 2.83
N ALA A 95 14.98 9.06 2.02
CA ALA A 95 13.79 8.22 1.95
C ALA A 95 13.55 7.46 3.26
N VAL A 96 14.61 6.95 3.91
CA VAL A 96 14.52 6.29 5.21
C VAL A 96 14.01 7.27 6.26
N THR A 97 14.61 8.46 6.38
CA THR A 97 14.17 9.47 7.34
C THR A 97 12.69 9.81 7.16
N LYS A 98 12.28 10.13 5.93
CA LYS A 98 10.88 10.47 5.63
C LYS A 98 9.92 9.31 5.93
N ASN A 99 10.31 8.08 5.63
CA ASN A 99 9.46 6.91 5.88
C ASN A 99 9.33 6.57 7.38
N LEU A 100 10.39 6.82 8.16
CA LEU A 100 10.34 6.63 9.62
C LEU A 100 9.45 7.66 10.30
N GLU A 101 9.42 8.90 9.80
CA GLU A 101 8.60 9.99 10.33
C GLU A 101 7.11 9.87 9.98
N TRP A 102 6.78 9.16 8.89
CA TRP A 102 5.43 9.07 8.35
C TRP A 102 4.38 8.72 9.40
N HIS A 103 4.59 7.63 10.16
CA HIS A 103 3.58 7.16 11.11
C HIS A 103 3.33 8.17 12.22
N SER A 104 4.38 8.78 12.78
CA SER A 104 4.23 9.84 13.78
C SER A 104 3.50 11.06 13.22
N SER A 105 3.81 11.45 11.97
CA SER A 105 3.13 12.56 11.29
C SER A 105 1.64 12.30 11.12
N VAL A 106 1.25 11.10 10.64
CA VAL A 106 -0.16 10.73 10.47
C VAL A 106 -0.89 10.72 11.81
N VAL A 107 -0.27 10.18 12.87
CA VAL A 107 -0.85 10.19 14.23
C VAL A 107 -1.06 11.62 14.74
N GLU A 108 -0.10 12.52 14.50
CA GLU A 108 -0.21 13.92 14.89
C GLU A 108 -1.33 14.64 14.13
N ASP A 109 -1.40 14.43 12.81
CA ASP A 109 -2.46 14.97 11.95
C ASP A 109 -3.85 14.46 12.36
N LEU A 110 -3.98 13.17 12.68
CA LEU A 110 -5.21 12.60 13.22
C LEU A 110 -5.57 13.29 14.55
N LYS A 111 -4.65 13.40 15.50
CA LYS A 111 -4.94 14.06 16.79
C LYS A 111 -5.37 15.52 16.63
N LYS A 112 -4.75 16.24 15.70
CA LYS A 112 -5.05 17.65 15.43
C LYS A 112 -6.49 17.89 14.99
N HIS A 113 -7.07 16.96 14.23
CA HIS A 113 -8.44 17.07 13.70
C HIS A 113 -9.46 16.27 14.52
N GLN A 114 -9.04 15.61 15.60
CA GLN A 114 -9.92 14.84 16.46
C GLN A 114 -10.81 15.78 17.29
N LYS A 115 -12.09 15.43 17.44
CA LYS A 115 -13.02 16.15 18.31
C LYS A 115 -13.17 15.41 19.64
N SER A 116 -12.92 16.10 20.74
CA SER A 116 -13.04 15.55 22.09
C SER A 116 -14.49 15.46 22.56
N GLY A 117 -14.79 14.45 23.38
CA GLY A 117 -16.08 14.34 24.09
C GLY A 117 -17.25 13.87 23.23
N THR A 118 -16.99 13.40 22.02
CA THR A 118 -17.99 12.77 21.15
C THR A 118 -18.13 11.29 21.49
N LEU A 119 -19.27 10.70 21.14
CA LEU A 119 -19.55 9.29 21.35
C LEU A 119 -20.07 8.68 20.05
N PRO A 120 -19.71 7.43 19.75
CA PRO A 120 -20.32 6.69 18.67
C PRO A 120 -21.75 6.32 19.05
N LYS A 121 -22.60 6.10 18.04
CA LYS A 121 -23.85 5.35 18.16
C LYS A 121 -23.61 3.92 18.66
N PRO A 122 -24.67 3.20 19.07
CA PRO A 122 -24.56 1.79 19.45
C PRO A 122 -23.89 0.96 18.34
N PHE A 123 -22.96 0.09 18.71
CA PHE A 123 -22.11 -0.63 17.76
C PHE A 123 -22.90 -1.50 16.77
N GLU A 124 -24.06 -1.99 17.20
CA GLU A 124 -24.98 -2.78 16.41
C GLU A 124 -25.47 -2.03 15.17
N GLN A 125 -25.51 -0.69 15.20
CA GLN A 125 -25.92 0.10 14.03
C GLN A 125 -24.89 0.07 12.92
N TYR A 126 -23.60 -0.07 13.21
CA TYR A 126 -22.56 -0.12 12.16
C TYR A 126 -22.38 -1.52 11.57
N VAL A 127 -22.87 -2.57 12.23
CA VAL A 127 -22.71 -3.95 11.75
C VAL A 127 -23.52 -4.17 10.49
N GLY A 128 -22.87 -4.66 9.42
CA GLY A 128 -23.52 -4.96 8.15
C GLY A 128 -22.53 -5.09 7.00
N THR A 129 -23.07 -5.35 5.81
CA THR A 129 -22.28 -5.34 4.56
C THR A 129 -22.56 -4.05 3.82
N TYR A 130 -21.50 -3.37 3.41
CA TYR A 130 -21.56 -2.10 2.69
C TYR A 130 -20.99 -2.32 1.30
N TRP A 131 -21.73 -1.95 0.26
CA TRP A 131 -21.30 -2.10 -1.12
C TRP A 131 -21.15 -0.76 -1.79
N ASP A 132 -20.14 -0.65 -2.65
CA ASP A 132 -20.03 0.48 -3.54
C ASP A 132 -21.21 0.51 -4.53
N GLN A 133 -21.38 1.63 -5.21
CA GLN A 133 -22.47 1.81 -6.17
C GLN A 133 -22.44 0.80 -7.31
N GLN A 134 -21.26 0.31 -7.72
CA GLN A 134 -21.15 -0.69 -8.79
C GLN A 134 -21.26 -2.14 -8.29
N GLN A 135 -21.36 -2.38 -6.98
CA GLN A 135 -21.44 -3.71 -6.36
C GLN A 135 -20.23 -4.60 -6.71
N ILE A 136 -19.05 -3.99 -6.86
CA ILE A 136 -17.79 -4.68 -7.16
C ILE A 136 -16.87 -4.76 -5.93
N PHE A 137 -17.09 -3.88 -4.96
CA PHE A 137 -16.26 -3.75 -3.78
C PHE A 137 -17.15 -3.64 -2.55
N LYS A 138 -16.94 -4.57 -1.60
CA LYS A 138 -17.65 -4.55 -0.32
C LYS A 138 -16.72 -4.28 0.85
N ILE A 139 -17.32 -3.76 1.90
CA ILE A 139 -16.75 -3.67 3.24
C ILE A 139 -17.74 -4.35 4.18
N GLU A 140 -17.27 -5.33 4.93
CA GLU A 140 -18.07 -5.95 5.99
C GLU A 140 -17.66 -5.37 7.33
N VAL A 141 -18.63 -4.94 8.12
CA VAL A 141 -18.42 -4.45 9.48
C VAL A 141 -19.04 -5.43 10.44
N VAL A 142 -18.23 -5.92 11.38
CA VAL A 142 -18.64 -6.89 12.40
C VAL A 142 -18.30 -6.37 13.78
N HIS A 143 -19.10 -6.74 14.77
CA HIS A 143 -18.84 -6.44 16.17
C HIS A 143 -18.44 -7.73 16.88
N ASP A 144 -17.27 -7.73 17.52
CA ASP A 144 -16.80 -8.83 18.35
C ASP A 144 -16.19 -8.26 19.64
N SER A 145 -16.64 -8.78 20.78
CA SER A 145 -16.03 -8.53 22.09
C SER A 145 -15.81 -7.04 22.42
N GLY A 146 -16.77 -6.17 22.09
CA GLY A 146 -16.69 -4.74 22.36
C GLY A 146 -15.80 -3.96 21.38
N THR A 147 -15.40 -4.56 20.26
CA THR A 147 -14.60 -3.93 19.20
C THR A 147 -15.30 -4.09 17.87
N LEU A 148 -15.44 -2.98 17.13
CA LEU A 148 -15.84 -3.02 15.74
C LEU A 148 -14.64 -3.41 14.88
N TYR A 149 -14.88 -4.25 13.89
CA TYR A 149 -13.91 -4.59 12.88
C TYR A 149 -14.50 -4.32 11.52
N TRP A 150 -13.70 -3.76 10.61
CA TRP A 150 -14.01 -3.74 9.20
C TRP A 150 -13.15 -4.75 8.44
N LEU A 151 -13.73 -5.37 7.43
CA LEU A 151 -13.08 -6.35 6.57
C LEU A 151 -13.18 -5.84 5.14
N ILE A 152 -12.04 -5.56 4.55
CA ILE A 152 -11.99 -5.16 3.15
C ILE A 152 -12.29 -6.40 2.30
N GLN A 153 -13.33 -6.33 1.46
CA GLN A 153 -13.88 -7.45 0.68
C GLN A 153 -14.36 -8.64 1.54
N GLY A 154 -14.60 -8.45 2.84
CA GLY A 154 -14.99 -9.55 3.75
C GLY A 154 -13.86 -10.55 4.03
N LEU A 155 -12.60 -10.18 3.78
CA LEU A 155 -11.46 -11.08 3.93
C LEU A 155 -10.86 -10.99 5.35
N ASP A 156 -10.67 -12.15 5.99
CA ASP A 156 -10.08 -12.21 7.34
C ASP A 156 -8.66 -11.65 7.42
N ASN A 157 -7.86 -11.83 6.37
CA ASN A 157 -6.51 -11.27 6.30
C ASN A 157 -6.50 -9.75 6.09
N GLU A 158 -7.63 -9.15 5.73
CA GLU A 158 -7.87 -7.71 5.61
C GLU A 158 -8.87 -7.20 6.68
N LYS A 159 -8.95 -7.91 7.82
CA LYS A 159 -9.71 -7.48 9.00
C LYS A 159 -8.90 -6.50 9.84
N PHE A 160 -9.45 -5.33 10.16
CA PHE A 160 -8.80 -4.37 11.07
C PHE A 160 -9.78 -3.87 12.13
N PRO A 161 -9.31 -3.63 13.36
CA PRO A 161 -10.14 -2.98 14.37
C PRO A 161 -10.43 -1.53 13.96
N LEU A 162 -11.64 -1.07 14.28
CA LEU A 162 -12.06 0.31 14.19
C LEU A 162 -11.99 0.94 15.58
N GLU A 163 -11.12 1.94 15.72
CA GLU A 163 -10.98 2.73 16.93
C GLU A 163 -11.79 4.02 16.77
N HIS A 164 -12.63 4.34 17.76
CA HIS A 164 -13.47 5.54 17.71
C HIS A 164 -12.59 6.80 17.62
N TYR A 165 -12.84 7.60 16.59
CA TYR A 165 -12.10 8.83 16.33
C TYR A 165 -12.89 10.04 16.84
N HIS A 166 -14.08 10.28 16.28
CA HIS A 166 -15.07 11.19 16.81
C HIS A 166 -16.44 10.92 16.18
N ASP A 167 -17.53 11.33 16.82
CA ASP A 167 -18.89 11.19 16.27
C ASP A 167 -19.12 9.74 15.75
N ASP A 168 -19.65 9.59 14.52
CA ASP A 168 -19.76 8.32 13.79
C ASP A 168 -18.54 8.05 12.88
N VAL A 169 -17.36 8.46 13.32
CA VAL A 169 -16.10 8.37 12.57
C VAL A 169 -15.09 7.52 13.32
N PHE A 170 -14.43 6.63 12.60
CA PHE A 170 -13.47 5.69 13.16
C PHE A 170 -12.16 5.75 12.39
N THR A 171 -11.07 5.37 13.05
CA THR A 171 -9.80 5.11 12.41
C THR A 171 -9.45 3.63 12.47
N TRP A 172 -8.73 3.16 11.46
CA TRP A 172 -8.20 1.81 11.37
C TRP A 172 -6.67 1.82 11.24
N LEU A 173 -6.01 2.96 11.52
CA LEU A 173 -4.56 3.07 11.53
C LEU A 173 -3.97 2.08 12.55
N ARG A 174 -2.93 1.36 12.14
CA ARG A 174 -2.18 0.43 12.99
C ARG A 174 -0.70 0.82 13.03
N PRO A 175 0.06 0.35 14.03
CA PRO A 175 1.50 0.57 14.06
C PRO A 175 2.16 0.20 12.73
N ARG A 176 3.09 1.05 12.24
CA ARG A 176 3.76 0.86 10.94
C ARG A 176 4.27 -0.57 10.71
N ASN A 177 4.87 -1.18 11.74
CA ASN A 177 5.40 -2.54 11.63
C ASN A 177 4.30 -3.60 11.47
N GLU A 178 3.11 -3.39 12.08
CA GLU A 178 1.95 -4.26 11.89
C GLU A 178 1.43 -4.14 10.46
N LEU A 179 1.26 -2.92 9.95
CA LEU A 179 0.84 -2.66 8.57
C LEU A 179 1.82 -3.27 7.56
N SER A 180 3.12 -3.04 7.77
CA SER A 180 4.18 -3.58 6.91
C SER A 180 4.21 -5.11 6.93
N ARG A 181 4.05 -5.74 8.10
CA ARG A 181 3.97 -7.21 8.25
C ARG A 181 2.77 -7.78 7.51
N ARG A 182 1.68 -7.03 7.40
CA ARG A 182 0.48 -7.39 6.63
C ARG A 182 0.57 -7.03 5.15
N GLY A 183 1.70 -6.51 4.68
CA GLY A 183 1.89 -6.13 3.27
C GLY A 183 1.14 -4.86 2.87
N ARG A 184 0.62 -4.08 3.82
CA ARG A 184 0.01 -2.78 3.51
C ARG A 184 1.10 -1.77 3.20
N TRP A 185 0.88 -0.97 2.15
CA TRP A 185 1.71 0.21 1.91
C TRP A 185 1.60 1.15 3.10
N ALA A 186 2.74 1.67 3.54
CA ALA A 186 2.90 2.59 4.67
C ALA A 186 3.91 3.64 4.22
N GLY A 187 3.41 4.60 3.44
CA GLY A 187 4.22 5.54 2.67
C GLY A 187 3.79 6.98 2.89
N TRP A 188 4.68 7.90 2.54
CA TRP A 188 4.51 9.35 2.73
C TRP A 188 3.32 9.96 1.97
N ASP A 189 2.75 9.23 1.03
CA ASP A 189 1.58 9.55 0.20
C ASP A 189 0.26 9.10 0.84
N GLN A 190 0.29 8.35 1.94
CA GLN A 190 -0.91 8.01 2.71
C GLN A 190 -1.12 8.98 3.85
N GLU A 191 -1.92 10.01 3.57
CA GLU A 191 -2.34 11.02 4.53
C GLU A 191 -3.41 10.50 5.50
N ALA A 192 -3.70 11.27 6.55
CA ALA A 192 -4.65 10.90 7.61
C ALA A 192 -6.04 10.48 7.07
N ILE A 193 -6.53 11.11 5.99
CA ILE A 193 -7.85 10.82 5.41
C ILE A 193 -8.01 9.37 4.95
N PHE A 194 -6.92 8.73 4.52
CA PHE A 194 -6.92 7.32 4.12
C PHE A 194 -7.22 6.39 5.31
N TRP A 195 -6.86 6.80 6.51
CA TRP A 195 -6.98 6.02 7.73
C TRP A 195 -8.27 6.28 8.49
N ILE A 196 -9.20 7.03 7.90
CA ILE A 196 -10.45 7.45 8.51
C ILE A 196 -11.62 6.86 7.71
N VAL A 197 -12.63 6.41 8.43
CA VAL A 197 -13.89 5.91 7.88
C VAL A 197 -15.02 6.70 8.52
N HIS A 198 -15.89 7.26 7.68
CA HIS A 198 -17.07 7.98 8.14
C HIS A 198 -18.31 7.14 7.94
N PHE A 199 -19.10 6.96 8.98
CA PHE A 199 -20.44 6.41 8.85
C PHE A 199 -21.45 7.55 8.74
N GLY A 200 -22.38 7.40 7.80
CA GLY A 200 -23.48 8.33 7.59
C GLY A 200 -24.80 7.71 8.03
N VAL A 201 -25.76 8.58 8.32
CA VAL A 201 -27.12 8.21 8.70
C VAL A 201 -28.15 8.62 7.67
N ASP A 202 -29.21 7.82 7.56
CA ASP A 202 -30.44 8.17 6.85
C ASP A 202 -31.30 9.19 7.64
N ASP A 203 -32.47 9.51 7.09
CA ASP A 203 -33.43 10.44 7.71
C ASP A 203 -34.01 9.90 9.04
N ASP A 204 -33.92 8.60 9.29
CA ASP A 204 -34.34 7.92 10.54
C ASP A 204 -33.19 7.79 11.56
N GLU A 205 -32.09 8.51 11.34
CA GLU A 205 -30.86 8.49 12.15
C GLU A 205 -30.15 7.12 12.24
N ARG A 206 -30.44 6.21 11.30
CA ARG A 206 -29.82 4.88 11.23
C ARG A 206 -28.61 4.90 10.32
N ILE A 207 -27.55 4.20 10.72
CA ILE A 207 -26.37 4.04 9.86
C ILE A 207 -26.76 3.29 8.57
N ASP A 208 -26.67 3.97 7.44
CA ASP A 208 -27.04 3.47 6.12
C ASP A 208 -25.86 3.48 5.13
N ARG A 209 -24.79 4.20 5.44
CA ARG A 209 -23.64 4.35 4.55
C ARG A 209 -22.32 4.44 5.28
N LEU A 210 -21.27 4.12 4.54
CA LEU A 210 -19.87 4.25 4.91
C LEU A 210 -19.16 5.02 3.80
N THR A 211 -18.36 6.03 4.14
CA THR A 211 -17.51 6.74 3.17
C THR A 211 -16.04 6.62 3.53
N TRP A 212 -15.21 6.39 2.51
CA TRP A 212 -13.78 6.18 2.65
C TRP A 212 -13.00 6.76 1.46
N ALA A 213 -11.98 7.56 1.73
CA ALA A 213 -11.06 8.08 0.72
C ALA A 213 -9.87 7.12 0.60
N HIS A 214 -9.80 6.39 -0.51
CA HIS A 214 -8.73 5.41 -0.75
C HIS A 214 -7.43 6.03 -1.27
N ASP A 215 -7.43 7.32 -1.62
CA ASP A 215 -6.23 8.06 -2.04
C ASP A 215 -6.40 9.56 -1.77
N SER A 216 -5.28 10.24 -1.53
CA SER A 216 -5.25 11.69 -1.33
C SER A 216 -5.57 12.43 -2.63
N GLY A 217 -6.53 13.35 -2.56
CA GLY A 217 -6.98 14.13 -3.72
C GLY A 217 -8.02 13.42 -4.61
N VAL A 218 -8.42 12.18 -4.27
CA VAL A 218 -9.54 11.49 -4.89
C VAL A 218 -10.78 11.62 -3.98
N PRO A 219 -11.98 11.90 -4.53
CA PRO A 219 -13.20 11.92 -3.73
C PRO A 219 -13.43 10.60 -2.99
N ALA A 220 -13.94 10.69 -1.76
CA ALA A 220 -14.29 9.52 -0.98
C ALA A 220 -15.37 8.70 -1.71
N VAL A 221 -15.19 7.38 -1.71
CA VAL A 221 -16.20 6.45 -2.25
C VAL A 221 -17.24 6.22 -1.17
N THR A 222 -18.51 6.20 -1.57
CA THR A 222 -19.64 5.90 -0.69
C THR A 222 -20.07 4.45 -0.91
N PHE A 223 -20.22 3.73 0.20
CA PHE A 223 -20.72 2.37 0.27
C PHE A 223 -22.06 2.37 1.00
N THR A 224 -23.08 1.76 0.41
CA THR A 224 -24.42 1.66 0.98
C THR A 224 -24.58 0.34 1.70
N LYS A 225 -25.15 0.39 2.90
CA LYS A 225 -25.45 -0.76 3.73
C LYS A 225 -26.62 -1.56 3.13
N ILE A 226 -26.48 -2.89 3.09
CA ILE A 226 -27.54 -3.83 2.69
C ILE A 226 -28.04 -4.67 3.86
#